data_AF-A0AAU0SIB8-F1
#
_entry.id   AF-A0AAU0SIB8-F1
#
_cell.length_a   1.000
_cell.length_b   1.000
_cell.length_c   1.000
_cell.angle_alpha   90.00
_cell.angle_beta   90.00
_cell.angle_gamma   90.00
#
_symmetry.space_group_name_H-M   'P 1'
#
loop_
_entity.id
_entity.type
_entity.pdbx_description
1 polymer ?
#
loop_
_entity_poly.entity_id
_entity_poly.type
_entity_poly.pdbx_seq_one_letter_code
_entity_poly.pdbx_strand_id
1 'polypeptide(L)'
;MENNISDMNEKLGVPVNLASCHTGVVSGKFVEGHVPVTQIAELSRRANLDGIAAFGMPVGSLGMESGDRRSAYPVIGMSKSRGETVLQDFRAR
;
A
#
# COMPACT_ATOMS: atom_id res chain seq x y z
N MET A 1 -4.30 -20.56 -13.79
CA MET A 1 -4.43 -19.14 -13.39
C MET A 1 -4.73 -19.16 -11.91
N GLU A 2 -3.71 -18.96 -11.07
CA GLU A 2 -3.89 -19.01 -9.62
C GLU A 2 -4.54 -17.69 -9.18
N ASN A 3 -5.86 -17.72 -9.04
CA ASN A 3 -6.71 -16.55 -8.79
C ASN A 3 -6.91 -16.30 -7.28
N ASN A 4 -5.88 -16.49 -6.46
CA ASN A 4 -5.97 -16.29 -5.01
C ASN A 4 -4.98 -15.23 -4.54
N ILE A 5 -5.46 -13.99 -4.47
CA ILE A 5 -4.73 -12.86 -3.86
C ILE A 5 -4.35 -13.22 -2.41
N SER A 6 -5.20 -13.98 -1.71
CA SER A 6 -4.93 -14.46 -0.35
C SER A 6 -3.66 -15.32 -0.23
N ASP A 7 -3.46 -16.30 -1.13
CA ASP A 7 -2.27 -17.16 -1.12
C ASP A 7 -0.98 -16.35 -1.39
N MET A 8 -1.08 -15.32 -2.24
CA MET A 8 0.05 -14.44 -2.52
C MET A 8 0.36 -13.51 -1.33
N ASN A 9 -0.67 -12.99 -0.68
CA ASN A 9 -0.54 -12.15 0.51
C ASN A 9 0.11 -12.92 1.66
N GLU A 10 -0.27 -14.18 1.88
CA GLU A 10 0.37 -15.05 2.85
C GLU A 10 1.85 -15.30 2.54
N LYS A 11 2.19 -15.61 1.27
CA LYS A 11 3.58 -15.83 0.84
C LYS A 11 4.45 -14.59 1.02
N LEU A 12 3.90 -13.41 0.77
CA LEU A 12 4.60 -12.12 0.92
C LEU A 12 4.63 -11.63 2.38
N GLY A 13 3.84 -12.23 3.27
CA GLY A 13 3.69 -11.80 4.65
C GLY A 13 2.95 -10.47 4.76
N VAL A 14 2.01 -10.20 3.86
CA VAL A 14 1.08 -9.08 3.96
C VAL A 14 0.18 -9.36 5.16
N PRO A 15 0.20 -8.51 6.20
CA PRO A 15 -0.69 -8.68 7.34
C PRO A 15 -2.15 -8.60 6.92
N VAL A 16 -3.00 -9.44 7.51
CA VAL A 16 -4.42 -9.55 7.15
C VAL A 16 -5.16 -8.21 7.27
N ASN A 17 -4.78 -7.37 8.24
CA ASN A 17 -5.36 -6.04 8.38
C ASN A 17 -5.03 -5.11 7.21
N LEU A 18 -3.92 -5.33 6.49
CA LEU A 18 -3.50 -4.49 5.36
C LEU A 18 -4.09 -4.94 4.01
N ALA A 19 -4.70 -6.13 3.95
CA ALA A 19 -5.17 -6.72 2.71
C ALA A 19 -6.16 -5.80 1.97
N SER A 20 -5.98 -5.67 0.66
CA SER A 20 -6.71 -4.80 -0.25
C SER A 20 -7.18 -5.57 -1.49
N CYS A 21 -7.77 -4.86 -2.45
CA CYS A 21 -8.31 -5.46 -3.68
C CYS A 21 -7.22 -5.97 -4.63
N HIS A 22 -5.98 -5.51 -4.48
CA HIS A 22 -4.85 -5.92 -5.31
C HIS A 22 -3.53 -5.77 -4.58
N THR A 23 -2.58 -6.59 -4.98
CA THR A 23 -1.23 -6.67 -4.43
C THR A 23 -0.24 -6.68 -5.57
N GLY A 24 0.69 -5.74 -5.54
CA GLY A 24 1.85 -5.68 -6.42
C GLY A 24 3.12 -6.09 -5.69
N VAL A 25 4.15 -6.46 -6.46
CA VAL A 25 5.49 -6.71 -5.93
C VAL A 25 6.50 -5.88 -6.71
N VAL A 26 7.31 -5.11 -5.99
CA VAL A 26 8.40 -4.30 -6.56
C VAL A 26 9.69 -4.64 -5.83
N SER A 27 10.68 -5.15 -6.57
CA SER A 27 11.99 -5.52 -6.03
C SER A 27 11.91 -6.43 -4.79
N GLY A 28 10.97 -7.38 -4.79
CA GLY A 28 10.76 -8.32 -3.69
C GLY A 28 9.99 -7.77 -2.48
N LYS A 29 9.46 -6.55 -2.56
CA LYS A 29 8.64 -5.91 -1.52
C LYS A 29 7.20 -5.79 -1.99
N PHE A 30 6.23 -5.96 -1.08
CA PHE A 30 4.82 -5.88 -1.44
C PHE A 30 4.32 -4.42 -1.51
N VAL A 31 3.34 -4.19 -2.38
CA VAL A 31 2.62 -2.93 -2.54
C VAL A 31 1.13 -3.23 -2.54
N GLU A 32 0.42 -2.80 -1.52
CA GLU A 32 -0.97 -3.20 -1.27
C GLU A 32 -1.94 -2.03 -1.46
N GLY A 33 -2.92 -2.18 -2.35
CA GLY A 33 -3.93 -1.16 -2.63
C GLY A 33 -3.44 0.05 -3.45
N HIS A 34 -4.20 1.15 -3.41
CA HIS A 34 -3.99 2.37 -4.22
C HIS A 34 -2.82 3.24 -3.73
N VAL A 35 -1.63 2.66 -3.70
CA VAL A 35 -0.42 3.34 -3.27
C VAL A 35 0.05 4.29 -4.38
N PRO A 36 0.30 5.58 -4.10
CA PRO A 36 0.79 6.48 -5.12
C PRO A 36 2.22 6.17 -5.54
N VAL A 37 2.52 6.43 -6.82
CA VAL A 37 3.82 6.12 -7.44
C VAL A 37 5.00 6.73 -6.67
N THR A 38 4.81 7.92 -6.08
CA THR A 38 5.81 8.57 -5.23
C THR A 38 6.22 7.72 -4.03
N GLN A 39 5.28 7.02 -3.39
CA GLN A 39 5.56 6.16 -2.25
C GLN A 39 6.16 4.82 -2.69
N ILE A 40 5.81 4.32 -3.88
CA ILE A 40 6.48 3.16 -4.48
C ILE A 40 7.97 3.48 -4.74
N ALA A 41 8.28 4.66 -5.27
CA ALA A 41 9.66 5.10 -5.48
C ALA A 41 10.44 5.33 -4.17
N GLU A 42 9.76 5.77 -3.10
CA GLU A 42 10.34 5.82 -1.75
C GLU A 42 10.66 4.41 -1.22
N LEU A 43 9.80 3.41 -1.46
CA LEU A 43 10.01 2.03 -1.03
C LEU A 43 11.27 1.40 -1.64
N SER A 44 11.58 1.71 -2.89
CA SER A 44 12.83 1.27 -3.53
C SER A 44 14.08 1.79 -2.81
N ARG A 45 13.99 2.93 -2.11
CA ARG A 45 15.08 3.55 -1.34
C ARG A 45 15.11 3.13 0.13
N ARG A 46 14.02 2.55 0.66
CA ARG A 46 13.89 2.18 2.08
C ARG A 46 14.15 0.69 2.31
N ALA A 47 15.42 0.33 2.55
CA ALA A 47 15.82 -1.06 2.83
C ALA A 47 15.20 -1.66 4.10
N ASN A 48 14.73 -0.82 5.02
CA ASN A 48 14.15 -1.24 6.30
C ASN A 48 12.65 -1.60 6.22
N LEU A 49 12.04 -1.53 5.04
CA LEU A 49 10.64 -1.85 4.81
C LEU A 49 10.51 -3.09 3.92
N ASP A 50 9.60 -3.96 4.31
CA ASP A 50 9.19 -5.17 3.58
C ASP A 50 8.05 -4.88 2.59
N GLY A 51 7.33 -3.78 2.79
CA GLY A 51 6.27 -3.34 1.88
C GLY A 51 5.57 -2.06 2.31
N ILE A 52 4.62 -1.62 1.49
CA ILE A 52 3.75 -0.46 1.76
C ILE A 52 2.31 -0.79 1.42
N ALA A 53 1.38 -0.18 2.16
CA ALA A 53 -0.06 -0.36 1.97
C ALA A 53 -0.77 0.99 2.00
N ALA A 54 -1.75 1.17 1.13
CA ALA A 54 -2.73 2.24 1.19
C ALA A 54 -4.11 1.60 1.37
N PHE A 55 -4.70 1.82 2.54
CA PHE A 55 -5.94 1.17 2.91
C PHE A 55 -7.14 1.84 2.24
N GLY A 56 -8.11 1.00 1.87
CA GLY A 56 -9.41 1.42 1.35
C GLY A 56 -9.40 1.84 -0.12
N MET A 57 -10.44 2.58 -0.50
CA MET A 57 -10.62 3.20 -1.82
C MET A 57 -10.92 4.69 -1.63
N PRO A 58 -9.93 5.49 -1.20
CA PRO A 58 -10.16 6.89 -0.96
C PRO A 58 -10.46 7.57 -2.29
N VAL A 59 -11.63 8.23 -2.35
CA VAL A 59 -11.99 9.11 -3.46
C VAL A 59 -10.84 10.11 -3.64
N GLY A 60 -10.39 10.33 -4.88
CA GLY A 60 -9.27 11.23 -5.19
C GLY A 60 -7.87 10.62 -5.08
N SER A 61 -7.75 9.30 -4.88
CA SER A 61 -6.50 8.54 -5.10
C SER A 61 -6.29 8.20 -6.57
N LEU A 62 -5.08 7.77 -6.94
CA LEU A 62 -4.75 7.38 -8.32
C LEU A 62 -5.64 6.22 -8.78
N GLY A 63 -6.38 6.43 -9.87
CA GLY A 63 -7.40 5.51 -10.38
C GLY A 63 -8.80 5.67 -9.78
N MET A 64 -8.98 6.59 -8.82
CA MET A 64 -10.24 6.92 -8.16
C MET A 64 -10.50 8.45 -8.15
N GLU A 65 -10.00 9.16 -9.16
CA GLU A 65 -10.08 10.62 -9.22
C GLU A 65 -11.55 11.10 -9.27
N SER A 66 -11.91 12.12 -8.47
CA SER A 66 -13.27 12.69 -8.46
C SER A 66 -13.24 14.21 -8.30
N GLY A 67 -12.83 14.90 -9.37
CA GLY A 67 -12.63 16.35 -9.34
C GLY A 67 -11.64 16.77 -8.25
N ASP A 68 -11.99 17.79 -7.47
CA ASP A 68 -11.17 18.28 -6.35
C ASP A 68 -11.34 17.47 -5.05
N ARG A 69 -12.25 16.50 -5.02
CA ARG A 69 -12.55 15.74 -3.80
C ARG A 69 -11.49 14.69 -3.54
N ARG A 70 -10.92 14.73 -2.33
CA ARG A 70 -10.01 13.69 -1.83
C ARG A 70 -10.42 13.28 -0.42
N SER A 71 -10.60 11.98 -0.17
CA SER A 71 -10.73 11.44 1.18
C SER A 71 -9.37 11.43 1.87
N ALA A 72 -9.34 11.60 3.19
CA ALA A 72 -8.10 11.44 3.93
C ALA A 72 -7.69 9.95 3.96
N TYR A 73 -6.43 9.66 3.72
CA TYR A 73 -5.90 8.29 3.85
C TYR A 73 -4.40 8.29 4.13
N PRO A 74 -3.92 7.41 5.02
CA PRO A 74 -2.50 7.21 5.21
C PRO A 74 -1.93 6.19 4.22
N VAL A 75 -0.66 6.35 3.87
CA VAL A 75 0.18 5.29 3.31
C VAL A 75 1.04 4.76 4.45
N ILE A 76 0.91 3.47 4.72
CA ILE A 76 1.61 2.76 5.78
C ILE A 76 2.76 1.97 5.18
N GLY A 77 3.93 2.07 5.79
CA GLY A 77 5.08 1.20 5.54
C GLY A 77 5.15 0.12 6.58
N MET A 78 5.53 -1.07 6.15
CA MET A 78 5.63 -2.24 7.00
C MET A 78 7.05 -2.74 7.10
N SER A 79 7.44 -3.11 8.31
CA SER A 79 8.65 -3.86 8.58
C SER A 79 8.32 -5.02 9.51
N LYS A 80 8.73 -6.24 9.16
CA LYS A 80 8.65 -7.42 10.03
C LYS A 80 9.39 -7.21 11.35
N SER A 81 10.41 -6.35 11.37
CA SER A 81 11.23 -6.05 12.55
C SER A 81 10.72 -4.89 13.41
N ARG A 82 10.03 -3.90 12.80
CA ARG A 82 9.64 -2.64 13.46
C ARG A 82 8.13 -2.38 13.50
N GLY A 83 7.34 -3.24 12.88
CA GLY A 83 5.89 -3.06 12.76
C GLY A 83 5.50 -2.04 11.70
N GLU A 84 4.34 -1.43 11.89
CA GLU A 84 3.74 -0.46 10.98
C GLU A 84 4.29 0.95 11.21
N THR A 85 4.43 1.75 10.15
CA THR A 85 4.88 3.15 10.24
C THR A 85 4.13 3.98 9.20
N VAL A 86 3.57 5.12 9.61
CA VAL A 86 2.96 6.05 8.65
C VAL A 86 4.06 6.72 7.81
N LEU A 87 4.03 6.52 6.49
CA LEU A 87 4.96 7.13 5.54
C LEU A 87 4.43 8.44 4.97
N GLN A 88 3.12 8.53 4.78
CA GLN A 88 2.43 9.72 4.30
C GLN A 88 1.01 9.76 4.86
N ASP A 89 0.53 10.94 5.22
CA ASP A 89 -0.86 11.19 5.57
C ASP A 89 -1.44 12.15 4.51
N PHE A 90 -2.35 11.66 3.69
CA PHE A 90 -3.10 12.50 2.75
C PHE A 90 -4.31 13.06 3.50
N ARG A 91 -4.39 14.40 3.59
CA ARG A 91 -5.54 15.09 4.17
C ARG A 91 -6.69 15.15 3.17
N ALA A 92 -7.91 15.22 3.71
CA ALA A 92 -9.10 15.40 2.89
C ALA A 92 -9.09 16.79 2.22
N ARG A 93 -9.68 16.87 1.03
CA ARG A 93 -9.94 18.11 0.28
C ARG A 93 -11.30 18.06 -0.40
#